data_AF-A0AAD4MC56-F1
#
_entry.id   AF-A0AAD4MC56-F1
#
_cell.length_a   1.000
_cell.length_b   1.000
_cell.length_c   1.000
_cell.angle_alpha   90.00
_cell.angle_beta   90.00
_cell.angle_gamma   90.00
#
_symmetry.space_group_name_H-M   'P 1'
#
loop_
_entity.id
_entity.type
_entity.pdbx_description
1 polymer ?
#
loop_
_entity_poly.entity_id
_entity_poly.type
_entity_poly.pdbx_seq_one_letter_code
_entity_poly.pdbx_strand_id
1 'polypeptide(L)'
;MSNSGDRSRHVEDVSEETIREKLVEIFESTGTHPLIALDLDDVLCKTTNCVANWHNRRFGTDMEINDFYYSTWYKNPGWGTVATTADKVKEFYDTDQLRHADAVLGSLDALNRFRDMGYGLAIVTARSILHELESTVIWLDKHFNGIFRVVIFSSQDGNCLAYGGKCIGTTLGKLQVCETIQSALLIDDSMETALAFGRHANRPVLLFGDYEWNKRVDTDDPWTFNEKLALESGREWWKEDIIRLHSEDSIWRVRNWNDVLQWLNGEVRS
;
A
#
# COMPACT_ATOMS: atom_id res chain seq x y z
N MET A 1 16.12 6.98 -28.88
CA MET A 1 17.10 6.01 -28.37
C MET A 1 17.22 6.23 -26.88
N SER A 2 16.34 5.59 -26.10
CA SER A 2 16.32 5.68 -24.64
C SER A 2 17.36 4.74 -24.06
N ASN A 3 18.20 5.29 -23.19
CA ASN A 3 19.30 4.59 -22.54
C ASN A 3 18.73 3.57 -21.54
N SER A 4 18.55 2.32 -21.96
CA SER A 4 18.13 1.19 -21.12
C SER A 4 19.30 0.53 -20.35
N GLY A 5 20.38 1.29 -20.11
CA GLY A 5 21.70 0.75 -19.81
C GLY A 5 22.14 0.68 -18.34
N ASP A 6 21.32 1.04 -17.35
CA ASP A 6 21.80 1.11 -15.95
C ASP A 6 20.87 0.46 -14.89
N ARG A 7 19.72 -0.11 -15.30
CA ARG A 7 18.77 -0.74 -14.36
C ARG A 7 19.30 -2.03 -13.72
N SER A 8 20.30 -2.68 -14.31
CA SER A 8 20.76 -4.03 -13.91
C SER A 8 21.84 -4.05 -12.82
N ARG A 9 22.26 -2.91 -12.26
CA ARG A 9 23.36 -2.90 -11.27
C ARG A 9 22.93 -3.16 -9.84
N HIS A 10 21.63 -3.05 -9.57
CA HIS A 10 21.12 -3.10 -8.21
C HIS A 10 20.07 -4.18 -7.98
N VAL A 11 19.65 -4.96 -8.99
CA VAL A 11 18.65 -6.01 -8.82
C VAL A 11 19.30 -7.37 -9.11
N GLU A 12 19.18 -8.29 -8.16
CA GLU A 12 19.67 -9.66 -8.23
C GLU A 12 18.50 -10.62 -8.08
N ASP A 13 18.22 -11.43 -9.11
CA ASP A 13 17.19 -12.47 -9.04
C ASP A 13 17.65 -13.59 -8.10
N VAL A 14 16.74 -14.05 -7.23
CA VAL A 14 17.03 -15.06 -6.20
C VAL A 14 15.90 -16.09 -6.08
N SER A 15 16.16 -17.20 -5.39
CA SER A 15 15.14 -18.20 -5.10
C SER A 15 14.17 -17.72 -4.02
N GLU A 16 12.98 -18.35 -3.92
CA GLU A 16 12.05 -18.09 -2.81
C GLU A 16 12.68 -18.46 -1.45
N GLU A 17 13.48 -19.53 -1.39
CA GLU A 17 14.19 -19.94 -0.17
C GLU A 17 15.12 -18.83 0.32
N THR A 18 15.92 -18.24 -0.57
CA THR A 18 16.79 -17.10 -0.24
C THR A 18 16.00 -15.88 0.23
N ILE A 19 14.82 -15.61 -0.36
CA ILE A 19 13.94 -14.54 0.14
C ILE A 19 13.48 -14.82 1.57
N ARG A 20 13.01 -16.04 1.85
CA ARG A 20 12.54 -16.42 3.18
C ARG A 20 13.65 -16.31 4.21
N GLU A 21 14.85 -16.76 3.89
CA GLU A 21 16.03 -16.57 4.73
C GLU A 21 16.29 -15.09 5.00
N LYS A 22 16.22 -14.22 3.98
CA LYS A 22 16.40 -12.77 4.16
C LYS A 22 15.32 -12.12 5.02
N LEU A 23 14.07 -12.53 4.86
CA LEU A 23 12.97 -12.04 5.69
C LEU A 23 13.14 -12.47 7.16
N VAL A 24 13.61 -13.69 7.39
CA VAL A 24 13.95 -14.18 8.74
C VAL A 24 15.13 -13.41 9.33
N GLU A 25 16.20 -13.18 8.56
CA GLU A 25 17.34 -12.35 9.00
C GLU A 25 16.90 -10.94 9.42
N ILE A 26 15.95 -10.34 8.70
CA ILE A 26 15.38 -9.03 9.08
C ILE A 26 14.76 -9.11 10.47
N PHE A 27 13.94 -10.13 10.73
CA PHE A 27 13.36 -10.36 12.05
C PHE A 27 14.44 -10.58 13.11
N GLU A 28 15.39 -11.49 12.88
CA GLU A 28 16.46 -11.80 13.85
C GLU A 28 17.36 -10.58 14.16
N SER A 29 17.62 -9.73 13.16
CA SER A 29 18.33 -8.46 13.33
C SER A 29 17.57 -7.41 14.14
N THR A 30 16.27 -7.61 14.39
CA THR A 30 15.48 -6.72 15.26
C THR A 30 15.77 -6.93 16.74
N GLY A 31 16.39 -8.06 17.12
CA GLY A 31 16.61 -8.39 18.52
C GLY A 31 15.27 -8.54 19.25
N THR A 32 15.00 -7.67 20.23
CA THR A 32 13.73 -7.67 20.98
C THR A 32 12.76 -6.57 20.55
N HIS A 33 13.07 -5.80 19.50
CA HIS A 33 12.24 -4.69 19.03
C HIS A 33 11.08 -5.20 18.17
N PRO A 34 9.81 -5.04 18.61
CA PRO A 34 8.68 -5.45 17.78
C PRO A 34 8.66 -4.66 16.46
N LEU A 35 8.35 -5.35 15.36
CA LEU A 35 8.32 -4.76 14.04
C LEU A 35 6.91 -4.31 13.67
N ILE A 36 6.75 -3.07 13.22
CA ILE A 36 5.52 -2.59 12.58
C ILE A 36 5.74 -2.61 11.06
N ALA A 37 4.86 -3.34 10.36
CA ALA A 37 4.79 -3.33 8.91
C ALA A 37 3.85 -2.21 8.46
N LEU A 38 4.23 -1.48 7.42
CA LEU A 38 3.48 -0.34 6.90
C LEU A 38 3.30 -0.47 5.41
N ASP A 39 2.08 -0.30 4.93
CA ASP A 39 1.87 0.01 3.52
C ASP A 39 2.41 1.42 3.18
N LEU A 40 2.65 1.65 1.90
CA LEU A 40 3.17 2.91 1.38
C LEU A 40 2.05 3.81 0.83
N ASP A 41 1.20 3.27 -0.03
CA ASP A 41 0.25 4.04 -0.83
C ASP A 41 -0.97 4.38 0.02
N ASP A 42 -1.31 5.67 0.06
CA ASP A 42 -2.37 6.29 0.87
C ASP A 42 -2.29 6.06 2.41
N VAL A 43 -1.25 5.38 2.90
CA VAL A 43 -0.82 5.33 4.31
C VAL A 43 0.30 6.33 4.61
N LEU A 44 1.34 6.33 3.77
CA LEU A 44 2.49 7.24 3.89
C LEU A 44 2.58 8.22 2.73
N CYS A 45 2.21 7.80 1.53
CA CYS A 45 2.26 8.57 0.30
C CYS A 45 0.84 8.87 -0.18
N LYS A 46 0.48 10.12 -0.50
CA LYS A 46 -0.86 10.47 -0.99
C LYS A 46 -1.02 10.11 -2.48
N THR A 47 -0.95 8.81 -2.78
CA THR A 47 -0.91 8.27 -4.12
C THR A 47 -2.20 8.53 -4.87
N THR A 48 -3.36 8.25 -4.27
CA THR A 48 -4.64 8.45 -4.96
C THR A 48 -4.92 9.95 -5.18
N ASN A 49 -4.52 10.84 -4.27
CA ASN A 49 -4.55 12.29 -4.54
C ASN A 49 -3.64 12.69 -5.71
N CYS A 50 -2.44 12.12 -5.80
CA CYS A 50 -1.52 12.38 -6.90
C CYS A 50 -2.13 11.96 -8.25
N VAL A 51 -2.72 10.76 -8.30
CA VAL A 51 -3.41 10.21 -9.45
C VAL A 51 -4.60 11.08 -9.87
N ALA A 52 -5.47 11.45 -8.94
CA ALA A 52 -6.63 12.31 -9.21
C ALA A 52 -6.20 13.66 -9.81
N ASN A 53 -5.21 14.30 -9.20
CA ASN A 53 -4.67 15.57 -9.66
C ASN A 53 -4.04 15.47 -11.05
N TRP A 54 -3.30 14.39 -11.33
CA TRP A 54 -2.76 14.14 -12.66
C TRP A 54 -3.88 13.92 -13.69
N HIS A 55 -4.88 13.09 -13.36
CA HIS A 55 -5.98 12.76 -14.25
C HIS A 55 -6.78 14.02 -14.63
N ASN A 56 -7.07 14.88 -13.65
CA ASN A 56 -7.76 16.16 -13.85
C ASN A 56 -6.99 17.08 -14.80
N ARG A 57 -5.68 17.25 -14.59
CA ARG A 57 -4.83 18.06 -15.49
C ARG A 57 -4.74 17.46 -16.90
N ARG A 58 -4.67 16.13 -17.01
CA ARG A 58 -4.37 15.45 -18.27
C ARG A 58 -5.58 15.23 -19.17
N PHE A 59 -6.76 15.01 -18.57
CA PHE A 59 -7.99 14.67 -19.28
C PHE A 59 -9.11 15.69 -19.09
N GLY A 60 -8.88 16.77 -18.33
CA GLY A 60 -9.88 17.80 -18.08
C GLY A 60 -11.04 17.30 -17.21
N THR A 61 -10.79 16.32 -16.35
CA THR A 61 -11.77 15.82 -15.38
C THR A 61 -11.73 16.63 -14.07
N ASP A 62 -12.65 16.31 -13.17
CA ASP A 62 -12.78 16.93 -11.85
C ASP A 62 -12.98 15.86 -10.77
N MET A 63 -12.06 14.90 -10.73
CA MET A 63 -12.06 13.80 -9.77
C MET A 63 -11.55 14.27 -8.41
N GLU A 64 -12.26 13.90 -7.36
CA GLU A 64 -11.86 14.01 -5.97
C GLU A 64 -11.46 12.65 -5.39
N ILE A 65 -10.83 12.66 -4.21
CA ILE A 65 -10.41 11.43 -3.52
C ILE A 65 -11.60 10.50 -3.22
N ASN A 66 -12.78 11.08 -2.97
CA ASN A 66 -14.01 10.34 -2.65
C ASN A 66 -14.68 9.73 -3.89
N ASP A 67 -14.18 9.99 -5.09
CA ASP A 67 -14.64 9.33 -6.32
C ASP A 67 -13.98 7.95 -6.51
N PHE A 68 -13.02 7.58 -5.67
CA PHE A 68 -12.35 6.27 -5.70
C PHE A 68 -13.07 5.30 -4.75
N TYR A 69 -14.08 4.61 -5.24
CA TYR A 69 -14.84 3.62 -4.46
C TYR A 69 -14.14 2.28 -4.30
N TYR A 70 -13.19 1.95 -5.18
CA TYR A 70 -12.43 0.70 -5.23
C TYR A 70 -10.96 0.97 -5.58
N SER A 71 -10.05 0.08 -5.18
CA SER A 71 -8.61 0.22 -5.47
C SER A 71 -8.32 0.05 -6.98
N THR A 72 -9.10 -0.77 -7.67
CA THR A 72 -9.05 -0.95 -9.12
C THR A 72 -9.68 0.22 -9.86
N TRP A 73 -8.86 1.01 -10.55
CA TRP A 73 -9.29 2.31 -11.09
C TRP A 73 -10.43 2.24 -12.11
N TYR A 74 -10.53 1.22 -12.96
CA TYR A 74 -11.63 1.13 -13.93
C TYR A 74 -13.01 0.89 -13.28
N LYS A 75 -13.03 0.54 -11.99
CA LYS A 75 -14.24 0.40 -11.18
C LYS A 75 -14.72 1.71 -10.58
N ASN A 76 -14.00 2.80 -10.83
CA ASN A 76 -14.33 4.14 -10.38
C ASN A 76 -14.84 5.02 -11.54
N PRO A 77 -15.72 5.99 -11.27
CA PRO A 77 -16.17 6.96 -12.27
C PRO A 77 -14.99 7.68 -12.94
N GLY A 78 -15.16 8.06 -14.21
CA GLY A 78 -14.18 8.86 -14.96
C GLY A 78 -13.01 8.09 -15.61
N TRP A 79 -12.80 6.82 -15.24
CA TRP A 79 -11.67 6.03 -15.77
C TRP A 79 -11.93 5.39 -17.14
N GLY A 80 -13.17 5.04 -17.45
CA GLY A 80 -13.57 4.49 -18.75
C GLY A 80 -13.54 2.96 -18.76
N THR A 81 -13.25 2.36 -19.92
CA THR A 81 -13.15 0.90 -20.05
C THR A 81 -11.88 0.35 -19.41
N VAL A 82 -11.77 -0.97 -19.25
CA VAL A 82 -10.53 -1.63 -18.80
C VAL A 82 -9.35 -1.24 -19.68
N ALA A 83 -9.51 -1.29 -21.01
CA ALA A 83 -8.44 -0.91 -21.96
C ALA A 83 -8.07 0.57 -21.84
N THR A 84 -9.05 1.46 -21.76
CA THR A 84 -8.80 2.92 -21.60
C THR A 84 -8.06 3.19 -20.28
N THR A 85 -8.45 2.48 -19.22
CA THR A 85 -7.81 2.60 -17.92
C THR A 85 -6.37 2.10 -17.97
N ALA A 86 -6.11 0.97 -18.63
CA ALA A 86 -4.75 0.45 -18.79
C ALA A 86 -3.84 1.46 -19.51
N ASP A 87 -4.32 2.12 -20.57
CA ASP A 87 -3.57 3.17 -21.27
C ASP A 87 -3.26 4.37 -20.36
N LYS A 88 -4.25 4.82 -19.57
CA LYS A 88 -4.07 5.90 -18.59
C LYS A 88 -3.08 5.53 -17.49
N VAL A 89 -3.22 4.34 -16.92
CA VAL A 89 -2.33 3.79 -15.90
C VAL A 89 -0.91 3.75 -16.42
N LYS A 90 -0.72 3.23 -17.63
CA LYS A 90 0.58 3.18 -18.28
C LYS A 90 1.18 4.57 -18.42
N GLU A 91 0.40 5.55 -18.91
CA GLU A 91 0.88 6.94 -19.04
C GLU A 91 1.27 7.57 -17.69
N PHE A 92 0.48 7.32 -16.65
CA PHE A 92 0.76 7.81 -15.29
C PHE A 92 2.11 7.30 -14.76
N TYR A 93 2.36 5.99 -14.87
CA TYR A 93 3.60 5.38 -14.40
C TYR A 93 4.80 5.66 -15.31
N ASP A 94 4.62 5.72 -16.64
CA ASP A 94 5.68 6.07 -17.59
C ASP A 94 6.25 7.48 -17.35
N THR A 95 5.43 8.38 -16.79
CA THR A 95 5.83 9.76 -16.47
C THR A 95 6.29 9.95 -15.03
N ASP A 96 6.42 8.86 -14.26
CA ASP A 96 6.93 8.84 -12.89
C ASP A 96 6.25 9.89 -11.99
N GLN A 97 4.92 10.02 -12.08
CA GLN A 97 4.19 11.05 -11.33
C GLN A 97 4.30 10.87 -9.81
N LEU A 98 4.45 9.63 -9.33
CA LEU A 98 4.48 9.30 -7.89
C LEU A 98 5.66 9.91 -7.15
N ARG A 99 6.78 10.21 -7.82
CA ARG A 99 7.90 10.96 -7.21
C ARG A 99 7.48 12.33 -6.65
N HIS A 100 6.37 12.87 -7.15
CA HIS A 100 5.83 14.18 -6.80
C HIS A 100 4.65 14.09 -5.81
N ALA A 101 4.22 12.89 -5.43
CA ALA A 101 3.19 12.73 -4.43
C ALA A 101 3.65 13.29 -3.08
N ASP A 102 2.73 13.91 -2.34
CA ASP A 102 3.01 14.40 -0.99
C ASP A 102 2.96 13.27 0.03
N ALA A 103 3.72 13.39 1.12
CA ALA A 103 3.55 12.51 2.26
C ALA A 103 2.21 12.77 2.97
N VAL A 104 1.62 11.73 3.55
CA VAL A 104 0.45 11.82 4.42
C VAL A 104 0.82 12.64 5.66
N LEU A 105 -0.05 13.59 6.02
CA LEU A 105 0.23 14.54 7.10
C LEU A 105 0.42 13.81 8.43
N GLY A 106 1.47 14.17 9.18
CA GLY A 106 1.77 13.60 10.49
C GLY A 106 2.54 12.26 10.46
N SER A 107 2.73 11.66 9.28
CA SER A 107 3.46 10.39 9.13
C SER A 107 4.86 10.45 9.73
N LEU A 108 5.69 11.42 9.34
CA LEU A 108 7.08 11.51 9.79
C LEU A 108 7.19 11.65 11.32
N ASP A 109 6.33 12.46 11.93
CA ASP A 109 6.30 12.62 13.40
C ASP A 109 5.92 11.31 14.08
N ALA A 110 4.86 10.64 13.61
CA ALA A 110 4.41 9.38 14.17
C ALA A 110 5.47 8.28 14.05
N LEU A 111 6.12 8.13 12.89
CA LEU A 111 7.15 7.13 12.70
C LEU A 111 8.38 7.37 13.58
N ASN A 112 8.78 8.62 13.80
CA ASN A 112 9.85 8.93 14.76
C ASN A 112 9.44 8.56 16.19
N ARG A 113 8.19 8.85 16.60
CA ARG A 113 7.68 8.40 17.90
C ARG A 113 7.67 6.88 18.04
N PHE A 114 7.33 6.13 16.99
CA PHE A 114 7.40 4.66 17.03
C PHE A 114 8.83 4.19 17.28
N ARG A 115 9.81 4.82 16.63
CA ARG A 115 11.23 4.53 16.86
C ARG A 115 11.65 4.86 18.30
N ASP A 116 11.19 5.98 18.84
CA ASP A 116 11.45 6.35 20.25
C ASP A 116 10.83 5.36 21.24
N MET A 117 9.68 4.76 20.89
CA MET A 117 9.05 3.66 21.63
C MET A 117 9.77 2.32 21.44
N GLY A 118 10.79 2.25 20.59
CA GLY A 118 11.59 1.06 20.34
C GLY A 118 11.00 0.10 19.30
N TYR A 119 10.12 0.55 18.41
CA TYR A 119 9.65 -0.26 17.29
C TYR A 119 10.65 -0.25 16.12
N GLY A 120 10.83 -1.41 15.49
CA GLY A 120 11.38 -1.48 14.14
C GLY A 120 10.31 -1.17 13.11
N LEU A 121 10.68 -0.60 11.97
CA LEU A 121 9.75 -0.24 10.89
C LEU A 121 10.18 -0.86 9.57
N ALA A 122 9.24 -1.49 8.87
CA ALA A 122 9.42 -2.06 7.53
C ALA A 122 8.29 -1.62 6.61
N ILE A 123 8.62 -1.31 5.36
CA ILE A 123 7.61 -1.06 4.33
C ILE A 123 7.24 -2.38 3.67
N VAL A 124 5.95 -2.63 3.48
CA VAL A 124 5.41 -3.76 2.72
C VAL A 124 4.39 -3.21 1.72
N THR A 125 4.78 -3.06 0.46
CA THR A 125 3.98 -2.40 -0.59
C THR A 125 3.67 -3.37 -1.73
N ALA A 126 2.59 -3.13 -2.46
CA ALA A 126 2.24 -3.85 -3.69
C ALA A 126 2.77 -3.17 -4.97
N ARG A 127 3.53 -2.07 -4.85
CA ARG A 127 4.21 -1.44 -6.01
C ARG A 127 5.07 -2.46 -6.76
N SER A 128 5.27 -2.21 -8.05
CA SER A 128 6.16 -3.03 -8.87
C SER A 128 7.62 -2.68 -8.61
N ILE A 129 8.41 -3.64 -8.11
CA ILE A 129 9.85 -3.43 -7.95
C ILE A 129 10.54 -3.16 -9.29
N LEU A 130 10.06 -3.79 -10.38
CA LEU A 130 10.65 -3.64 -11.70
C LEU A 130 10.47 -2.22 -12.27
N HIS A 131 9.36 -1.57 -11.95
CA HIS A 131 8.98 -0.29 -12.52
C HIS A 131 9.16 0.90 -11.57
N GLU A 132 9.06 0.67 -10.26
CA GLU A 132 8.88 1.74 -9.28
C GLU A 132 9.95 1.75 -8.18
N LEU A 133 10.92 0.82 -8.20
CA LEU A 133 11.97 0.73 -7.17
C LEU A 133 12.72 2.06 -6.98
N GLU A 134 13.29 2.61 -8.04
CA GLU A 134 14.09 3.85 -7.98
C GLU A 134 13.25 5.03 -7.46
N SER A 135 12.04 5.21 -8.01
CA SER A 135 11.13 6.28 -7.61
C SER A 135 10.73 6.15 -6.14
N THR A 136 10.44 4.92 -5.70
CA THR A 136 10.08 4.62 -4.31
C THR A 136 11.23 4.91 -3.36
N VAL A 137 12.46 4.47 -3.67
CA VAL A 137 13.65 4.74 -2.83
C VAL A 137 13.92 6.24 -2.73
N ILE A 138 13.94 6.96 -3.86
CA ILE A 138 14.16 8.41 -3.88
C ILE A 138 13.09 9.14 -3.08
N TRP A 139 11.83 8.74 -3.21
CA TRP A 139 10.72 9.34 -2.49
C TRP A 139 10.82 9.08 -0.97
N LEU A 140 11.14 7.85 -0.57
CA LEU A 140 11.36 7.48 0.84
C LEU A 140 12.55 8.23 1.43
N ASP A 141 13.66 8.36 0.72
CA ASP A 141 14.83 9.13 1.18
C ASP A 141 14.49 10.62 1.36
N LYS A 142 13.69 11.18 0.46
CA LYS A 142 13.25 12.58 0.57
C LYS A 142 12.36 12.83 1.79
N HIS A 143 11.46 11.91 2.11
CA HIS A 143 10.41 12.12 3.12
C HIS A 143 10.68 11.46 4.48
N PHE A 144 11.45 10.37 4.51
CA PHE A 144 11.62 9.47 5.66
C PHE A 144 13.05 8.90 5.77
N ASN A 145 14.05 9.68 5.37
CA ASN A 145 15.46 9.26 5.34
C ASN A 145 15.89 8.48 6.59
N GLY A 146 16.32 7.23 6.39
CA GLY A 146 16.89 6.38 7.45
C GLY A 146 15.89 5.86 8.49
N ILE A 147 14.58 5.92 8.23
CA ILE A 147 13.55 5.42 9.16
C ILE A 147 13.33 3.92 9.03
N PHE A 148 13.25 3.41 7.80
CA PHE A 148 12.89 2.03 7.53
C PHE A 148 14.11 1.12 7.48
N ARG A 149 13.97 -0.08 8.03
CA ARG A 149 15.01 -1.14 7.96
C ARG A 149 15.09 -1.75 6.57
N VAL A 150 13.94 -1.96 5.95
CA VAL A 150 13.78 -2.64 4.66
C VAL A 150 12.52 -2.13 3.95
N VAL A 151 12.54 -2.19 2.62
CA VAL A 151 11.36 -2.02 1.75
C VAL A 151 11.08 -3.34 1.06
N ILE A 152 9.89 -3.88 1.26
CA ILE A 152 9.47 -5.17 0.68
C ILE A 152 8.35 -4.90 -0.32
N PHE A 153 8.61 -5.21 -1.59
CA PHE A 153 7.66 -5.21 -2.68
C PHE A 153 7.05 -6.62 -2.75
N SER A 154 5.80 -6.73 -2.33
CA SER A 154 5.02 -7.97 -2.21
C SER A 154 4.24 -8.28 -3.49
N SER A 155 3.80 -9.53 -3.65
CA SER A 155 2.98 -9.97 -4.79
C SER A 155 3.61 -9.69 -6.17
N GLN A 156 4.93 -9.81 -6.28
CA GLN A 156 5.68 -9.61 -7.54
C GLN A 156 5.63 -10.85 -8.43
N ASP A 157 5.98 -10.70 -9.71
CA ASP A 157 6.09 -11.83 -10.65
C ASP A 157 7.30 -12.74 -10.38
N GLY A 158 8.27 -12.25 -9.60
CA GLY A 158 9.53 -12.94 -9.31
C GLY A 158 10.15 -12.48 -8.00
N ASN A 159 11.21 -13.19 -7.60
CA ASN A 159 11.94 -12.93 -6.37
C ASN A 159 13.28 -12.27 -6.69
N CYS A 160 13.57 -11.13 -6.06
CA CYS A 160 14.83 -10.43 -6.26
C CYS A 160 15.24 -9.63 -5.02
N LEU A 161 16.54 -9.36 -4.91
CA LEU A 161 17.11 -8.46 -3.92
C LEU A 161 17.63 -7.21 -4.61
N ALA A 162 17.47 -6.08 -3.95
CA ALA A 162 18.04 -4.83 -4.41
C ALA A 162 18.71 -4.01 -3.31
N TYR A 163 19.62 -3.13 -3.72
CA TYR A 163 20.35 -2.23 -2.82
C TYR A 163 21.05 -2.96 -1.67
N GLY A 164 21.69 -4.11 -1.97
CA GLY A 164 22.35 -4.94 -0.96
C GLY A 164 21.38 -5.56 0.04
N GLY A 165 20.16 -5.88 -0.39
CA GLY A 165 19.11 -6.50 0.44
C GLY A 165 18.25 -5.51 1.23
N LYS A 166 18.44 -4.19 1.05
CA LYS A 166 17.56 -3.16 1.65
C LYS A 166 16.20 -3.06 0.97
N CYS A 167 16.12 -3.50 -0.28
CA CYS A 167 14.87 -3.64 -1.03
C CYS A 167 14.71 -5.10 -1.42
N ILE A 168 13.51 -5.65 -1.25
CA ILE A 168 13.21 -7.06 -1.52
C ILE A 168 11.98 -7.12 -2.41
N GLY A 169 12.10 -7.74 -3.59
CA GLY A 169 10.96 -8.12 -4.42
C GLY A 169 10.60 -9.57 -4.14
N THR A 170 9.33 -9.85 -3.88
CA THR A 170 8.88 -11.22 -3.60
C THR A 170 7.51 -11.54 -4.17
N THR A 171 7.33 -12.80 -4.59
CA THR A 171 6.04 -13.36 -4.99
C THR A 171 5.07 -13.51 -3.82
N LEU A 172 5.54 -13.44 -2.58
CA LEU A 172 4.72 -13.56 -1.37
C LEU A 172 3.79 -12.35 -1.21
N GLY A 173 2.54 -12.62 -0.82
CA GLY A 173 1.59 -11.57 -0.47
C GLY A 173 1.90 -10.93 0.88
N LYS A 174 1.30 -9.77 1.16
CA LYS A 174 1.53 -8.99 2.41
C LYS A 174 1.39 -9.83 3.68
N LEU A 175 0.37 -10.68 3.77
CA LEU A 175 0.16 -11.55 4.94
C LEU A 175 1.34 -12.49 5.18
N GLN A 176 1.76 -13.22 4.15
CA GLN A 176 2.88 -14.16 4.24
C GLN A 176 4.20 -13.46 4.57
N VAL A 177 4.45 -12.28 3.98
CA VAL A 177 5.60 -11.43 4.31
C VAL A 177 5.56 -11.07 5.80
N CYS A 178 4.43 -10.52 6.27
CA CYS A 178 4.26 -10.05 7.63
C CYS A 178 4.31 -11.16 8.68
N GLU A 179 3.87 -12.38 8.34
CA GLU A 179 4.05 -13.59 9.15
C GLU A 179 5.52 -13.98 9.25
N THR A 180 6.24 -13.96 8.11
CA THR A 180 7.66 -14.35 8.04
C THR A 180 8.55 -13.40 8.84
N ILE A 181 8.31 -12.08 8.74
CA ILE A 181 9.04 -11.07 9.52
C ILE A 181 8.49 -10.90 10.95
N GLN A 182 7.50 -11.71 11.33
CA GLN A 182 6.80 -11.69 12.62
C GLN A 182 6.38 -10.28 13.07
N SER A 183 5.85 -9.48 12.14
CA SER A 183 5.36 -8.13 12.45
C SER A 183 4.29 -8.17 13.54
N ALA A 184 4.41 -7.28 14.53
CA ALA A 184 3.49 -7.15 15.65
C ALA A 184 2.19 -6.43 15.25
N LEU A 185 2.27 -5.60 14.20
CA LEU A 185 1.16 -4.80 13.68
C LEU A 185 1.37 -4.52 12.20
N LEU A 186 0.29 -4.55 11.42
CA LEU A 186 0.22 -3.96 10.09
C LEU A 186 -0.58 -2.64 10.12
N ILE A 187 -0.13 -1.63 9.38
CA ILE A 187 -0.91 -0.42 9.08
C ILE A 187 -1.10 -0.35 7.57
N ASP A 188 -2.35 -0.44 7.10
CA ASP A 188 -2.69 -0.60 5.69
C ASP A 188 -4.06 0.05 5.42
N ASP A 189 -4.29 0.59 4.24
CA ASP A 189 -5.56 1.20 3.84
C ASP A 189 -6.48 0.24 3.06
N SER A 190 -5.99 -0.92 2.63
CA SER A 190 -6.77 -1.94 1.92
C SER A 190 -7.68 -2.73 2.87
N MET A 191 -8.98 -2.77 2.57
CA MET A 191 -9.96 -3.59 3.30
C MET A 191 -9.69 -5.09 3.13
N GLU A 192 -9.29 -5.54 1.95
CA GLU A 192 -8.94 -6.93 1.64
C GLU A 192 -7.77 -7.39 2.50
N THR A 193 -6.74 -6.55 2.58
CA THR A 193 -5.57 -6.78 3.43
C THR A 193 -5.99 -6.80 4.89
N ALA A 194 -6.80 -5.84 5.34
CA ALA A 194 -7.28 -5.82 6.72
C ALA A 194 -8.10 -7.06 7.08
N LEU A 195 -8.99 -7.55 6.20
CA LEU A 195 -9.74 -8.78 6.41
C LEU A 195 -8.83 -10.01 6.46
N ALA A 196 -7.86 -10.11 5.55
CA ALA A 196 -6.89 -11.21 5.54
C ALA A 196 -6.10 -11.27 6.87
N PHE A 197 -5.65 -10.11 7.37
CA PHE A 197 -4.90 -10.03 8.63
C PHE A 197 -5.78 -10.22 9.85
N GLY A 198 -6.77 -9.34 10.03
CA GLY A 198 -7.48 -9.23 11.29
C GLY A 198 -8.62 -10.23 11.46
N ARG A 199 -9.33 -10.58 10.38
CA ARG A 199 -10.43 -11.55 10.45
C ARG A 199 -9.96 -12.98 10.25
N HIS A 200 -9.15 -13.23 9.22
CA HIS A 200 -8.76 -14.60 8.85
C HIS A 200 -7.55 -15.10 9.64
N ALA A 201 -6.50 -14.28 9.76
CA ALA A 201 -5.29 -14.66 10.48
C ALA A 201 -5.32 -14.27 11.98
N ASN A 202 -6.34 -13.53 12.42
CA ASN A 202 -6.47 -12.99 13.78
C ASN A 202 -5.20 -12.24 14.25
N ARG A 203 -4.65 -11.42 13.36
CA ARG A 203 -3.46 -10.60 13.60
C ARG A 203 -3.84 -9.12 13.67
N PRO A 204 -3.21 -8.32 14.54
CA PRO A 204 -3.54 -6.91 14.63
C PRO A 204 -3.27 -6.14 13.34
N VAL A 205 -4.27 -5.39 12.87
CA VAL A 205 -4.14 -4.45 11.75
C VAL A 205 -4.90 -3.15 12.03
N LEU A 206 -4.26 -2.03 11.69
CA LEU A 206 -4.91 -0.73 11.66
C LEU A 206 -5.31 -0.40 10.22
N LEU A 207 -6.63 -0.39 9.96
CA LEU A 207 -7.18 0.04 8.68
C LEU A 207 -7.14 1.57 8.61
N PHE A 208 -6.19 2.08 7.82
CA PHE A 208 -5.83 3.49 7.81
C PHE A 208 -6.70 4.32 6.85
N GLY A 209 -7.01 5.54 7.28
CA GLY A 209 -7.78 6.52 6.53
C GLY A 209 -9.30 6.34 6.62
N ASP A 210 -10.03 7.36 6.19
CA ASP A 210 -11.48 7.31 5.93
C ASP A 210 -11.72 7.40 4.43
N TYR A 211 -11.13 6.46 3.70
CA TYR A 211 -11.19 6.42 2.25
C TYR A 211 -12.40 5.62 1.77
N GLU A 212 -12.91 5.95 0.58
CA GLU A 212 -14.06 5.23 0.03
C GLU A 212 -13.69 3.78 -0.33
N TRP A 213 -12.51 3.54 -0.90
CA TRP A 213 -12.06 2.17 -1.22
C TRP A 213 -11.85 1.28 0.01
N ASN A 214 -11.60 1.86 1.19
CA ASN A 214 -11.44 1.09 2.41
C ASN A 214 -12.77 0.71 3.09
N LYS A 215 -13.92 0.98 2.45
CA LYS A 215 -15.26 0.57 2.93
C LYS A 215 -15.73 -0.72 2.27
N ARG A 216 -15.05 -1.17 1.21
CA ARG A 216 -15.50 -2.21 0.27
C ARG A 216 -14.40 -3.25 0.06
N VAL A 217 -14.80 -4.44 -0.40
CA VAL A 217 -13.85 -5.40 -0.97
C VAL A 217 -13.93 -5.26 -2.49
N ASP A 218 -12.78 -5.03 -3.09
CA ASP A 218 -12.56 -5.07 -4.52
C ASP A 218 -12.32 -6.51 -4.97
N THR A 219 -13.34 -7.12 -5.57
CA THR A 219 -13.29 -8.50 -6.08
C THR A 219 -12.59 -8.57 -7.44
N ASP A 220 -12.13 -9.74 -7.88
CA ASP A 220 -11.50 -9.87 -9.21
C ASP A 220 -12.48 -9.79 -10.39
N ASP A 221 -13.78 -9.55 -10.13
CA ASP A 221 -14.79 -9.50 -11.18
C ASP A 221 -14.50 -8.37 -12.19
N PRO A 222 -14.44 -8.68 -13.50
CA PRO A 222 -14.07 -7.71 -14.53
C PRO A 222 -15.29 -6.88 -14.95
N TRP A 223 -15.62 -5.86 -14.18
CA TRP A 223 -16.62 -4.86 -14.53
C TRP A 223 -16.05 -3.45 -14.40
N THR A 224 -16.51 -2.54 -15.25
CA THR A 224 -16.22 -1.10 -15.13
C THR A 224 -17.36 -0.39 -14.41
N PHE A 225 -17.09 0.79 -13.84
CA PHE A 225 -18.11 1.55 -13.12
C PHE A 225 -19.38 1.77 -13.96
N ASN A 226 -19.21 2.18 -15.22
CA ASN A 226 -20.34 2.49 -16.11
C ASN A 226 -21.13 1.23 -16.49
N GLU A 227 -20.46 0.09 -16.69
CA GLU A 227 -21.14 -1.17 -16.97
C GLU A 227 -21.97 -1.63 -15.78
N LYS A 228 -21.39 -1.60 -14.57
CA LYS A 228 -22.10 -1.99 -13.35
C LYS A 228 -23.26 -1.04 -13.05
N LEU A 229 -23.09 0.27 -13.25
CA LEU A 229 -24.16 1.25 -13.08
C LEU A 229 -25.33 1.02 -14.04
N ALA A 230 -25.04 0.66 -15.29
CA ALA A 230 -26.08 0.33 -16.27
C ALA A 230 -26.83 -0.96 -15.88
N LEU A 231 -26.10 -2.00 -15.44
CA LEU A 231 -26.69 -3.26 -14.95
C LEU A 231 -27.57 -3.04 -13.71
N GLU A 232 -27.16 -2.13 -12.84
CA GLU A 232 -27.88 -1.72 -11.63
C GLU A 232 -29.00 -0.70 -11.92
N SER A 233 -29.31 -0.43 -13.19
CA SER A 233 -30.36 0.53 -13.60
C SER A 233 -30.19 1.93 -12.98
N GLY A 234 -28.94 2.38 -12.82
CA GLY A 234 -28.60 3.67 -12.22
C GLY A 234 -28.60 3.68 -10.68
N ARG A 235 -28.87 2.55 -10.02
CA ARG A 235 -28.77 2.44 -8.56
C ARG A 235 -27.32 2.60 -8.11
N GLU A 236 -27.10 3.42 -7.09
CA GLU A 236 -25.78 3.70 -6.51
C GLU A 236 -25.34 2.57 -5.56
N TRP A 237 -25.11 1.36 -6.09
CA TRP A 237 -24.86 0.15 -5.29
C TRP A 237 -23.71 0.30 -4.29
N TRP A 238 -22.72 1.14 -4.59
CA TRP A 238 -21.56 1.38 -3.71
C TRP A 238 -21.96 1.98 -2.37
N LYS A 239 -23.12 2.63 -2.25
CA LYS A 239 -23.64 3.15 -0.97
C LYS A 239 -24.12 2.04 -0.02
N GLU A 240 -24.39 0.86 -0.55
CA GLU A 240 -24.89 -0.30 0.20
C GLU A 240 -23.84 -1.41 0.33
N ASP A 241 -22.93 -1.48 -0.63
CA ASP A 241 -21.75 -2.34 -0.63
C ASP A 241 -20.75 -1.81 0.41
N ILE A 242 -21.01 -2.02 1.69
CA ILE A 242 -20.12 -1.59 2.79
C ILE A 242 -19.86 -2.80 3.69
N ILE A 243 -18.58 -3.10 3.88
CA ILE A 243 -18.14 -4.19 4.76
C ILE A 243 -18.37 -3.80 6.21
N ARG A 244 -19.14 -4.64 6.90
CA ARG A 244 -19.27 -4.57 8.35
C ARG A 244 -18.09 -5.29 9.00
N LEU A 245 -17.33 -4.54 9.80
CA LEU A 245 -16.36 -5.11 10.72
C LEU A 245 -17.06 -5.57 11.99
N HIS A 246 -16.55 -6.65 12.57
CA HIS A 246 -17.06 -7.24 13.80
C HIS A 246 -16.06 -7.04 14.94
N SER A 247 -16.54 -7.10 16.19
CA SER A 247 -15.71 -6.89 17.38
C SER A 247 -14.63 -7.95 17.58
N GLU A 248 -14.83 -9.13 17.00
CA GLU A 248 -13.89 -10.24 16.99
C GLU A 248 -12.83 -10.12 15.90
N ASP A 249 -13.01 -9.20 14.93
CA ASP A 249 -11.97 -8.90 13.98
C ASP A 249 -10.83 -8.19 14.70
N SER A 250 -9.59 -8.62 14.49
CA SER A 250 -8.40 -7.89 14.95
C SER A 250 -8.09 -6.68 14.07
N ILE A 251 -9.12 -5.90 13.71
CA ILE A 251 -9.09 -4.76 12.79
C ILE A 251 -9.58 -3.51 13.51
N TRP A 252 -8.76 -2.46 13.54
CA TRP A 252 -9.17 -1.16 14.07
C TRP A 252 -9.06 -0.07 13.01
N ARG A 253 -10.13 0.70 12.81
CA ARG A 253 -10.09 1.86 11.91
C ARG A 253 -9.38 3.02 12.58
N VAL A 254 -8.46 3.65 11.87
CA VAL A 254 -7.73 4.85 12.30
C VAL A 254 -7.77 5.87 11.16
N ARG A 255 -8.21 7.10 11.44
CA ARG A 255 -8.45 8.08 10.36
C ARG A 255 -7.18 8.78 9.89
N ASN A 256 -6.17 8.81 10.75
CA ASN A 256 -4.90 9.52 10.52
C ASN A 256 -3.84 9.04 11.53
N TRP A 257 -2.63 9.59 11.43
CA TRP A 257 -1.50 9.25 12.28
C TRP A 257 -1.67 9.58 13.77
N ASN A 258 -2.52 10.54 14.13
CA ASN A 258 -2.82 10.81 15.54
C ASN A 258 -3.67 9.67 16.14
N ASP A 259 -4.68 9.18 15.42
CA ASP A 259 -5.47 8.02 15.86
C ASP A 259 -4.58 6.76 16.03
N VAL A 260 -3.60 6.56 15.14
CA VAL A 260 -2.62 5.46 15.27
C VAL A 260 -1.82 5.57 16.58
N LEU A 261 -1.31 6.75 16.91
CA LEU A 261 -0.55 6.98 18.15
C LEU A 261 -1.42 6.74 19.39
N GLN A 262 -2.67 7.18 19.37
CA GLN A 262 -3.62 6.93 20.45
C GLN A 262 -3.89 5.44 20.63
N TRP A 263 -4.04 4.68 19.54
CA TRP A 263 -4.21 3.23 19.60
C TRP A 263 -2.99 2.53 20.21
N LEU A 264 -1.78 2.91 19.79
CA LEU A 264 -0.53 2.34 20.32
C LEU A 264 -0.33 2.64 21.81
N ASN A 265 -0.72 3.83 22.27
CA ASN A 265 -0.70 4.19 23.69
C ASN A 265 -1.80 3.49 24.52
N GLY A 266 -2.71 2.74 23.88
CA GLY A 266 -3.82 2.07 24.54
C GLY A 266 -4.98 2.99 24.90
N GLU A 267 -5.01 4.20 24.35
CA GLU A 267 -6.08 5.19 24.58
C GLU A 267 -7.35 4.85 23.79
N VAL A 268 -7.22 4.10 22.69
CA VAL A 268 -8.32 3.64 21.85
C VAL A 268 -8.15 2.13 21.61
N ARG A 269 -8.87 1.33 22.40
CA ARG A 269 -9.03 -0.12 22.20
C ARG A 269 -10.51 -0.47 22.36
N SER A 270 -11.32 -0.05 21.40
CA SER A 270 -12.76 -0.38 21.34
C SER A 270 -13.09 -0.99 20.00
#